data_AF-K1EKP4-F1
#
_entry.id   AF-K1EKP4-F1
#
_cell.length_a   1.000
_cell.length_b   1.000
_cell.length_c   1.000
_cell.angle_alpha   90.00
_cell.angle_beta   90.00
_cell.angle_gamma   90.00
#
_symmetry.space_group_name_H-M   'P 1'
#
loop_
_entity.id
_entity.type
_entity.pdbx_description
1 polymer ?
#
loop_
_entity_poly.entity_id
_entity_poly.type
_entity_poly.pdbx_seq_one_letter_code
_entity_poly.pdbx_strand_id
1 'polypeptide(L)'
;MHVPDGFLDVPTSVATGVVAAAGVTLALRRSRGEVDDRVAPLAGLVATFVFAAQMLNFPVGAGTSGHLIGGALAAVLVGPWVATLCLTVVLLVQALVFADGGLTALGTNVVLMAIVGVWVGWAVFAAARRVLPARTGSVPVAASVGALVSVPAAAAVFTGLFAIGGTAPVELGGAADGDALVARRHRDR
;
A
#
# COMPACT_ATOMS: atom_id res chain seq x y z
N MET A 1 0.08 3.22 -5.37
CA MET A 1 1.54 3.32 -5.42
C MET A 1 2.10 1.91 -5.58
N HIS A 2 2.17 1.42 -6.83
CA HIS A 2 3.07 0.35 -7.19
C HIS A 2 4.40 0.98 -7.60
N VAL A 3 5.49 0.57 -6.94
CA VAL A 3 6.84 1.01 -7.27
C VAL A 3 7.28 0.23 -8.52
N PRO A 4 7.62 0.90 -9.63
CA PRO A 4 8.15 0.26 -10.83
C PRO A 4 9.60 -0.21 -10.64
N ASP A 5 10.07 -1.04 -11.56
CA ASP A 5 11.48 -1.43 -11.60
C ASP A 5 12.38 -0.22 -11.86
N GLY A 6 13.56 -0.20 -11.22
CA GLY A 6 14.56 0.85 -11.38
C GLY A 6 14.22 2.18 -10.69
N PHE A 7 13.17 2.23 -9.86
CA PHE A 7 12.89 3.40 -9.00
C PHE A 7 13.78 3.47 -7.76
N LEU A 8 14.17 2.30 -7.25
CA LEU A 8 15.12 2.15 -6.16
C LEU A 8 16.34 1.40 -6.70
N ASP A 9 17.51 1.73 -6.18
CA ASP A 9 18.75 1.03 -6.46
C ASP A 9 18.69 -0.44 -6.01
N VAL A 10 19.67 -1.22 -6.48
CA VAL A 10 19.74 -2.65 -6.18
C VAL A 10 19.87 -2.90 -4.67
N PRO A 11 20.74 -2.22 -3.91
CA PRO A 11 20.83 -2.40 -2.46
C PRO A 11 19.51 -2.19 -1.72
N THR A 12 18.78 -1.11 -2.02
CA THR A 12 17.51 -0.80 -1.36
C THR A 12 16.41 -1.79 -1.75
N SER A 13 16.37 -2.19 -3.02
CA SER A 13 15.44 -3.21 -3.52
C SER A 13 15.69 -4.58 -2.86
N VAL A 14 16.95 -4.97 -2.68
CA VAL A 14 17.31 -6.21 -1.97
C VAL A 14 16.95 -6.11 -0.48
N ALA A 15 17.25 -4.98 0.17
CA ALA A 15 16.95 -4.78 1.58
C ALA A 15 15.44 -4.87 1.86
N THR A 16 14.62 -4.19 1.04
CA THR A 16 13.15 -4.28 1.14
C THR A 16 12.64 -5.68 0.80
N GLY A 17 13.27 -6.39 -0.14
CA GLY A 17 13.02 -7.80 -0.42
C GLY A 17 13.24 -8.70 0.80
N VAL A 18 14.32 -8.51 1.54
CA VAL A 18 14.60 -9.26 2.78
C VAL A 18 13.55 -8.96 3.85
N VAL A 19 13.20 -7.68 4.05
CA VAL A 19 12.16 -7.28 5.01
C VAL A 19 10.79 -7.87 4.62
N ALA A 20 10.43 -7.83 3.33
CA ALA A 20 9.22 -8.44 2.81
C ALA A 20 9.19 -9.94 3.09
N ALA A 21 10.27 -10.66 2.76
CA ALA A 21 10.36 -12.10 3.00
C ALA A 21 10.21 -12.45 4.49
N ALA A 22 10.84 -11.68 5.38
CA ALA A 22 10.70 -11.85 6.82
C ALA A 22 9.26 -11.61 7.29
N GLY A 23 8.64 -10.51 6.84
CA GLY A 23 7.25 -10.17 7.16
C GLY A 23 6.25 -11.22 6.68
N VAL A 24 6.38 -11.67 5.43
CA VAL A 24 5.53 -12.72 4.85
C VAL A 24 5.74 -14.05 5.57
N THR A 25 6.98 -14.42 5.88
CA THR A 25 7.27 -15.64 6.65
C THR A 25 6.63 -15.60 8.04
N LEU A 26 6.68 -14.45 8.72
CA LEU A 26 6.03 -14.28 10.00
C LEU A 26 4.50 -14.39 9.87
N ALA A 27 3.91 -13.75 8.85
CA ALA A 27 2.49 -13.83 8.57
C ALA A 27 2.04 -15.28 8.27
N LEU A 28 2.80 -16.02 7.47
CA LEU A 28 2.56 -17.43 7.18
C LEU A 28 2.57 -18.30 8.45
N ARG A 29 3.43 -18.00 9.42
CA ARG A 29 3.50 -18.75 10.68
C ARG A 29 2.33 -18.41 11.60
N ARG A 30 1.95 -17.13 11.69
CA ARG A 30 0.91 -16.64 12.60
C ARG A 30 -0.51 -16.92 12.09
N SER A 31 -0.72 -16.93 10.77
CA SER A 31 -2.03 -17.21 10.18
C SER A 31 -2.49 -18.67 10.32
N ARG A 32 -1.60 -19.61 10.61
CA ARG A 32 -1.93 -21.05 10.72
C ARG A 32 -3.01 -21.38 11.74
N GLY A 33 -3.13 -20.57 12.80
CA GLY A 33 -4.19 -20.70 13.81
C GLY A 33 -5.43 -19.87 13.53
N GLU A 34 -5.42 -19.03 12.50
CA GLU A 34 -6.50 -18.10 12.14
C GLU A 34 -7.28 -18.58 10.92
N VAL A 35 -6.68 -19.40 10.07
CA VAL A 35 -7.32 -19.92 8.85
C VAL A 35 -8.08 -21.20 9.16
N ASP A 36 -9.40 -21.09 9.27
CA ASP A 36 -10.35 -22.20 9.35
C ASP A 36 -11.20 -22.31 8.06
N ASP A 37 -12.15 -23.25 8.06
CA ASP A 37 -13.05 -23.51 6.92
C ASP A 37 -13.89 -22.29 6.49
N ARG A 38 -14.01 -21.26 7.33
CA ARG A 38 -14.74 -20.03 7.03
C ARG A 38 -13.82 -18.90 6.59
N VAL A 39 -12.65 -18.77 7.22
CA VAL A 39 -11.68 -17.71 6.92
C VAL A 39 -11.00 -17.94 5.58
N ALA A 40 -10.73 -19.19 5.18
CA ALA A 40 -10.08 -19.48 3.90
C ALA A 40 -10.89 -18.96 2.68
N PRO A 41 -12.20 -19.27 2.54
CA PRO A 41 -13.02 -18.69 1.47
C PRO A 41 -13.11 -17.16 1.55
N LEU A 42 -13.25 -16.61 2.77
CA LEU A 42 -13.31 -15.15 2.97
C LEU A 42 -12.03 -14.46 2.51
N ALA A 43 -10.87 -15.04 2.81
CA ALA A 43 -9.55 -14.54 2.38
C ALA A 43 -9.43 -14.49 0.85
N GLY A 44 -9.94 -15.51 0.15
CA GLY A 44 -9.98 -15.54 -1.32
C GLY A 44 -10.88 -14.45 -1.91
N LEU A 45 -12.07 -14.25 -1.33
CA LEU A 45 -13.00 -13.19 -1.75
C LEU A 45 -12.42 -11.79 -1.49
N VAL A 46 -11.82 -11.58 -0.32
CA VAL A 46 -11.16 -10.32 0.04
C VAL A 46 -9.99 -10.05 -0.91
N ALA A 47 -9.14 -11.04 -1.19
CA ALA A 47 -8.02 -10.88 -2.11
C ALA A 47 -8.50 -10.51 -3.53
N THR A 48 -9.52 -11.20 -4.04
CA THR A 48 -10.12 -10.92 -5.35
C THR A 48 -10.73 -9.52 -5.41
N PHE A 49 -11.45 -9.11 -4.35
CA PHE A 49 -12.03 -7.78 -4.27
C PHE A 49 -10.95 -6.70 -4.23
N VAL A 50 -9.91 -6.86 -3.39
CA VAL A 50 -8.81 -5.91 -3.29
C VAL A 50 -8.06 -5.80 -4.62
N PHE A 51 -7.78 -6.93 -5.27
CA PHE A 51 -7.18 -6.95 -6.61
C PHE A 51 -8.00 -6.15 -7.61
N ALA A 52 -9.31 -6.42 -7.70
CA ALA A 52 -10.20 -5.70 -8.61
C ALA A 52 -10.28 -4.20 -8.29
N ALA A 53 -10.34 -3.86 -7.00
CA ALA A 53 -10.37 -2.48 -6.52
C ALA A 53 -9.05 -1.72 -6.78
N GLN A 54 -7.91 -2.41 -6.78
CA GLN A 54 -6.60 -1.85 -7.11
C GLN A 54 -6.45 -1.55 -8.61
N MET A 55 -7.14 -2.30 -9.48
CA MET A 55 -7.18 -2.01 -10.91
C MET A 55 -7.98 -0.73 -11.24
N LEU A 56 -8.81 -0.26 -10.30
CA LEU A 56 -9.49 1.02 -10.42
C LEU A 56 -8.53 2.16 -10.06
N ASN A 57 -8.08 2.88 -11.09
CA ASN A 57 -7.24 4.06 -10.96
C ASN A 57 -8.09 5.32 -11.05
N PHE A 58 -7.89 6.25 -10.10
CA PHE A 58 -8.56 7.53 -10.03
C PHE A 58 -7.55 8.67 -10.17
N PRO A 59 -7.87 9.75 -10.91
CA PRO A 59 -6.99 10.91 -10.99
C PRO A 59 -6.93 11.63 -9.63
N VAL A 60 -5.72 11.87 -9.11
CA VAL A 60 -5.47 12.52 -7.81
C VAL A 60 -4.82 13.91 -7.94
N GLY A 61 -4.55 14.35 -9.17
CA GLY A 61 -4.02 15.69 -9.49
C GLY A 61 -2.68 15.63 -10.24
N ALA A 62 -2.30 16.72 -10.90
CA ALA A 62 -1.00 16.88 -11.61
C ALA A 62 -0.60 15.71 -12.53
N GLY A 63 -1.57 15.09 -13.23
CA GLY A 63 -1.31 13.95 -14.12
C GLY A 63 -1.02 12.62 -13.40
N THR A 64 -1.18 12.57 -12.06
CA THR A 64 -0.97 11.36 -11.26
C THR A 64 -2.29 10.61 -11.03
N SER A 65 -2.20 9.27 -10.99
CA SER A 65 -3.29 8.37 -10.62
C SER A 65 -3.03 7.72 -9.27
N GLY A 66 -4.10 7.50 -8.53
CA GLY A 66 -4.13 6.86 -7.23
C GLY A 66 -5.11 5.71 -7.28
N HIS A 67 -4.86 4.70 -6.47
CA HIS A 67 -5.73 3.54 -6.35
C HIS A 67 -5.88 3.15 -4.89
N LEU A 68 -6.83 2.27 -4.61
CA LEU A 68 -7.05 1.73 -3.28
C LEU A 68 -5.90 0.81 -2.88
N ILE A 69 -5.46 0.83 -1.62
CA ILE A 69 -4.49 -0.17 -1.08
C ILE A 69 -5.22 -1.40 -0.53
N GLY A 70 -6.41 -1.22 0.04
CA GLY A 70 -7.23 -2.34 0.56
C GLY A 70 -6.72 -3.00 1.86
N GLY A 71 -5.53 -2.63 2.36
CA GLY A 71 -4.91 -3.28 3.53
C GLY A 71 -5.71 -3.19 4.82
N ALA A 72 -6.25 -2.01 5.15
CA ALA A 72 -7.09 -1.84 6.35
C ALA A 72 -8.41 -2.62 6.24
N LEU A 73 -9.05 -2.61 5.07
CA LEU A 73 -10.26 -3.39 4.81
C LEU A 73 -10.00 -4.88 4.99
N ALA A 74 -8.94 -5.40 4.35
CA ALA A 74 -8.55 -6.79 4.47
C ALA A 74 -8.24 -7.18 5.92
N ALA A 75 -7.46 -6.35 6.63
CA ALA A 75 -7.11 -6.61 8.03
C ALA A 75 -8.34 -6.70 8.95
N VAL A 76 -9.35 -5.86 8.71
CA VAL A 76 -10.60 -5.86 9.49
C VAL A 76 -11.46 -7.09 9.21
N LEU A 77 -11.43 -7.62 7.98
CA LEU A 77 -12.27 -8.76 7.59
C LEU A 77 -11.66 -10.12 7.94
N VAL A 78 -10.35 -10.31 7.72
CA VAL A 78 -9.68 -11.62 7.85
C VAL A 78 -8.55 -11.62 8.88
N GLY A 79 -8.31 -10.51 9.56
CA GLY A 79 -7.18 -10.33 10.48
C GLY A 79 -5.92 -9.87 9.74
N PRO A 80 -4.99 -9.19 10.46
CA PRO A 80 -3.82 -8.57 9.85
C PRO A 80 -2.83 -9.57 9.25
N TRP A 81 -2.67 -10.77 9.84
CA TRP A 81 -1.75 -11.78 9.32
C TRP A 81 -2.25 -12.37 8.00
N VAL A 82 -3.51 -12.81 7.95
CA VAL A 82 -4.13 -13.31 6.72
C VAL A 82 -4.20 -12.21 5.66
N ALA A 83 -4.52 -10.97 6.04
CA ALA A 83 -4.53 -9.82 5.13
C ALA A 83 -3.15 -9.54 4.50
N THR A 84 -2.06 -9.61 5.26
CA THR A 84 -0.69 -9.50 4.71
C THR A 84 -0.44 -10.57 3.64
N LEU A 85 -0.90 -11.80 3.85
CA LEU A 85 -0.76 -12.87 2.86
C LEU A 85 -1.64 -12.62 1.62
N CYS A 86 -2.90 -12.24 1.79
CA CYS A 86 -3.80 -11.88 0.71
C CYS A 86 -3.18 -10.80 -0.18
N LEU A 87 -2.72 -9.69 0.41
CA LEU A 87 -2.12 -8.59 -0.34
C LEU A 87 -0.81 -8.99 -1.00
N THR A 88 0.01 -9.83 -0.37
CA THR A 88 1.23 -10.33 -0.99
C THR A 88 0.93 -11.15 -2.25
N VAL A 89 -0.09 -12.02 -2.21
CA VAL A 89 -0.54 -12.79 -3.38
C VAL A 89 -1.07 -11.87 -4.48
N VAL A 90 -1.87 -10.88 -4.11
CA VAL A 90 -2.41 -9.88 -5.05
C VAL A 90 -1.29 -9.13 -5.77
N LEU A 91 -0.30 -8.64 -5.03
CA LEU A 91 0.87 -7.93 -5.58
C LEU A 91 1.73 -8.82 -6.48
N LEU A 92 1.89 -10.09 -6.11
CA LEU A 92 2.61 -11.06 -6.93
C LEU A 92 1.92 -11.27 -8.28
N VAL A 93 0.59 -11.44 -8.28
CA VAL A 93 -0.21 -11.58 -9.50
C VAL A 93 -0.17 -10.29 -10.33
N GLN A 94 -0.28 -9.12 -9.70
CA GLN A 94 -0.20 -7.82 -10.37
C GLN A 94 1.13 -7.63 -11.10
N ALA A 95 2.25 -7.93 -10.42
CA ALA A 95 3.58 -7.81 -11.01
C ALA A 95 3.83 -8.83 -12.14
N LEU A 96 3.38 -10.09 -11.98
CA LEU A 96 3.65 -11.16 -12.96
C LEU A 96 2.71 -11.18 -14.16
N VAL A 97 1.42 -10.90 -13.96
CA VAL A 97 0.38 -11.10 -14.99
C VAL A 97 -0.08 -9.78 -15.60
N PHE A 98 -0.13 -8.71 -14.80
CA PHE A 98 -0.66 -7.41 -15.21
C PHE A 98 0.43 -6.36 -15.45
N ALA A 99 1.69 -6.69 -15.15
CA ALA A 99 2.82 -5.76 -15.17
C ALA A 99 2.54 -4.45 -14.38
N ASP A 100 1.71 -4.54 -13.35
CA ASP A 100 1.36 -3.42 -12.47
C ASP A 100 2.27 -3.46 -11.22
N GLY A 101 3.42 -2.79 -11.34
CA GLY A 101 4.52 -2.83 -10.38
C GLY A 101 5.73 -3.61 -10.86
N GLY A 102 6.90 -3.28 -10.30
CA GLY A 102 8.18 -3.89 -10.67
C GLY A 102 8.42 -5.25 -10.00
N LEU A 103 9.11 -6.16 -10.70
CA LEU A 103 9.54 -7.45 -10.15
C LEU A 103 10.72 -7.29 -9.18
N THR A 104 11.68 -6.43 -9.51
CA THR A 104 12.79 -6.06 -8.63
C THR A 104 12.30 -5.22 -7.44
N ALA A 105 11.22 -4.47 -7.64
CA ALA A 105 10.55 -3.69 -6.61
C ALA A 105 9.42 -4.46 -5.88
N LEU A 106 9.23 -5.76 -6.14
CA LEU A 106 8.16 -6.55 -5.50
C LEU A 106 8.29 -6.53 -3.97
N GLY A 107 9.52 -6.64 -3.46
CA GLY A 107 9.81 -6.51 -2.03
C GLY A 107 9.32 -5.17 -1.46
N THR A 108 9.68 -4.08 -2.13
CA THR A 108 9.20 -2.73 -1.79
C THR A 108 7.68 -2.65 -1.78
N ASN A 109 7.01 -3.16 -2.80
CA ASN A 109 5.55 -3.16 -2.90
C ASN A 109 4.90 -3.94 -1.74
N VAL A 110 5.44 -5.11 -1.39
CA VAL A 110 4.99 -5.90 -0.24
C VAL A 110 5.21 -5.13 1.07
N VAL A 111 6.37 -4.50 1.27
CA VAL A 111 6.64 -3.69 2.47
C VAL A 111 5.64 -2.55 2.60
N LEU A 112 5.41 -1.79 1.53
CA LEU A 112 4.54 -0.61 1.59
C LEU A 112 3.07 -0.98 1.77
N MET A 113 2.58 -1.96 1.02
CA MET A 113 1.14 -2.24 0.94
C MET A 113 0.71 -3.40 1.85
N ALA A 114 1.41 -4.53 1.79
CA ALA A 114 1.04 -5.73 2.55
C ALA A 114 1.53 -5.71 4.00
N ILE A 115 2.56 -4.92 4.30
CA ILE A 115 3.06 -4.73 5.67
C ILE A 115 2.57 -3.38 6.22
N VAL A 116 3.12 -2.26 5.76
CA VAL A 116 2.79 -0.93 6.32
C VAL A 116 1.30 -0.62 6.18
N GLY A 117 0.74 -0.78 4.97
CA GLY A 117 -0.69 -0.53 4.70
C GLY A 117 -1.65 -1.35 5.57
N VAL A 118 -1.32 -2.62 5.80
CA VAL A 118 -2.12 -3.54 6.64
C VAL A 118 -1.98 -3.19 8.12
N TRP A 119 -0.74 -3.12 8.62
CA TRP A 119 -0.46 -3.05 10.05
C TRP A 119 -0.76 -1.67 10.63
N VAL A 120 -0.47 -0.59 9.90
CA VAL A 120 -0.89 0.76 10.31
C VAL A 120 -2.41 0.85 10.32
N GLY A 121 -3.07 0.34 9.27
CA GLY A 121 -4.53 0.35 9.18
C GLY A 121 -5.17 -0.42 10.33
N TRP A 122 -4.64 -1.60 10.64
CA TRP A 122 -5.10 -2.43 11.75
C TRP A 122 -4.85 -1.77 13.12
N ALA A 123 -3.68 -1.19 13.35
CA ALA A 123 -3.35 -0.53 14.61
C ALA A 123 -4.28 0.66 14.88
N VAL A 124 -4.52 1.48 13.86
CA VAL A 124 -5.44 2.62 13.93
C VAL A 124 -6.88 2.15 14.11
N PHE A 125 -7.32 1.12 13.38
CA PHE A 125 -8.62 0.49 13.60
C PHE A 125 -8.79 0.03 15.05
N ALA A 126 -7.82 -0.73 15.58
CA ALA A 126 -7.86 -1.24 16.94
C ALA A 126 -7.87 -0.11 17.98
N ALA A 127 -7.12 0.97 17.75
CA ALA A 127 -7.14 2.16 18.59
C ALA A 127 -8.51 2.88 18.54
N ALA A 128 -9.07 3.09 17.35
CA ALA A 128 -10.37 3.69 17.16
C ALA A 128 -11.49 2.86 17.83
N ARG A 129 -11.40 1.53 17.80
CA ARG A 129 -12.35 0.63 18.48
C ARG A 129 -12.32 0.73 20.01
N ARG A 130 -11.25 1.27 20.61
CA ARG A 130 -11.19 1.53 22.06
C ARG A 130 -11.91 2.81 22.48
N VAL A 131 -12.08 3.76 21.57
CA VAL A 131 -12.69 5.08 21.88
C VAL A 131 -14.11 5.20 21.32
N LEU A 132 -14.43 4.50 20.24
CA LEU A 132 -15.76 4.52 19.63
C LEU A 132 -16.76 3.63 20.38
N PRO A 133 -18.08 3.91 20.28
CA PRO A 133 -19.11 3.08 20.90
C PRO A 133 -18.99 1.61 20.46
N ALA A 134 -19.23 0.69 21.40
CA ALA A 134 -19.17 -0.76 21.17
C ALA A 134 -20.40 -1.29 20.40
N ARG A 135 -20.63 -0.79 19.19
CA ARG A 135 -21.72 -1.19 18.29
C ARG A 135 -21.17 -1.53 16.90
N THR A 136 -21.89 -2.37 16.16
CA THR A 136 -21.49 -2.83 14.82
C THR A 136 -21.26 -1.66 13.85
N GLY A 137 -22.07 -0.60 13.93
CA GLY A 137 -21.91 0.60 13.10
C GLY A 137 -20.59 1.35 13.30
N SER A 138 -19.86 1.11 14.39
CA SER A 138 -18.54 1.73 14.63
C SER A 138 -17.41 1.03 13.86
N VAL A 139 -17.62 -0.20 13.39
CA VAL A 139 -16.60 -0.97 12.64
C VAL A 139 -16.22 -0.30 11.32
N PRO A 140 -17.16 0.05 10.41
CA PRO A 140 -16.80 0.71 9.16
C PRO A 140 -16.16 2.08 9.40
N VAL A 141 -16.62 2.85 10.38
CA VAL A 141 -16.01 4.14 10.74
C VAL A 141 -14.56 3.97 11.18
N ALA A 142 -14.29 3.04 12.10
CA ALA A 142 -12.93 2.73 12.54
C ALA A 142 -12.04 2.24 11.39
N ALA A 143 -12.60 1.41 10.50
CA ALA A 143 -11.88 0.86 9.35
C ALA A 143 -11.54 1.97 8.33
N SER A 144 -12.46 2.91 8.09
CA SER A 144 -12.23 4.07 7.22
C SER A 144 -11.12 4.97 7.78
N VAL A 145 -11.09 5.21 9.09
CA VAL A 145 -9.98 5.96 9.72
C VAL A 145 -8.67 5.21 9.57
N GLY A 146 -8.66 3.89 9.77
CA GLY A 146 -7.48 3.05 9.54
C GLY A 146 -6.98 3.13 8.09
N ALA A 147 -7.88 3.05 7.11
CA ALA A 147 -7.55 3.17 5.69
C ALA A 147 -7.01 4.56 5.34
N LEU A 148 -7.61 5.63 5.88
CA LEU A 148 -7.18 7.00 5.66
C LEU A 148 -5.76 7.26 6.19
N VAL A 149 -5.38 6.64 7.32
CA VAL A 149 -4.05 6.83 7.92
C VAL A 149 -3.00 5.92 7.28
N SER A 150 -3.37 4.71 6.86
CA SER A 150 -2.40 3.76 6.33
C SER A 150 -1.81 4.16 4.98
N VAL A 151 -2.58 4.87 4.14
CA VAL A 151 -2.11 5.33 2.82
C VAL A 151 -1.00 6.39 2.94
N PRO A 152 -1.16 7.51 3.70
CA PRO A 152 -0.07 8.45 3.95
C PRO A 152 1.12 7.82 4.67
N ALA A 153 0.90 6.87 5.58
CA ALA A 153 1.99 6.17 6.26
C ALA A 153 2.84 5.36 5.27
N ALA A 154 2.20 4.61 4.36
CA ALA A 154 2.90 3.91 3.29
C ALA A 154 3.65 4.90 2.38
N ALA A 155 3.04 6.02 2.02
CA ALA A 155 3.69 7.06 1.22
C ALA A 155 4.93 7.65 1.92
N ALA A 156 4.85 7.94 3.22
CA ALA A 156 5.98 8.44 4.01
C ALA A 156 7.13 7.43 4.08
N VAL A 157 6.82 6.13 4.25
CA VAL A 157 7.83 5.07 4.21
C VAL A 157 8.48 5.00 2.83
N PHE A 158 7.71 5.10 1.75
CA PHE A 158 8.26 5.17 0.40
C PHE A 158 9.18 6.38 0.21
N THR A 159 8.77 7.57 0.66
CA THR A 159 9.63 8.78 0.62
C THR A 159 10.94 8.55 1.34
N GLY A 160 10.93 7.90 2.51
CA GLY A 160 12.15 7.53 3.22
C GLY A 160 13.05 6.57 2.44
N LEU A 161 12.48 5.52 1.85
CA LEU A 161 13.22 4.57 1.01
C LEU A 161 13.79 5.25 -0.24
N PHE A 162 13.02 6.14 -0.86
CA PHE A 162 13.43 6.91 -2.03
C PHE A 162 14.56 7.90 -1.70
N ALA A 163 14.56 8.50 -0.51
CA ALA A 163 15.66 9.35 -0.07
C ALA A 163 16.98 8.57 0.13
N ILE A 164 16.91 7.27 0.43
CA ILE A 164 18.08 6.40 0.67
C ILE A 164 18.66 5.87 -0.65
N GLY A 165 17.80 5.40 -1.55
CA GLY A 165 18.23 4.70 -2.77
C GLY A 165 17.43 5.02 -4.01
N GLY A 166 16.76 6.17 -4.05
CA GLY A 166 15.99 6.61 -5.22
C GLY A 166 16.89 6.87 -6.43
N THR A 167 16.54 6.24 -7.55
CA THR A 167 17.31 6.35 -8.81
C THR A 167 16.53 7.04 -9.92
N ALA A 168 15.22 7.23 -9.74
CA ALA A 168 14.40 7.96 -10.70
C ALA A 168 14.66 9.47 -10.62
N PRO A 169 14.69 10.20 -11.74
CA PRO A 169 14.77 11.66 -11.73
C PRO A 169 13.46 12.23 -11.21
N VAL A 170 13.39 12.45 -9.89
CA VAL A 170 12.28 13.13 -9.25
C VAL A 170 12.78 14.52 -8.88
N GLU A 171 12.36 15.54 -9.63
CA GLU A 171 12.62 16.93 -9.26
C GLU A 171 11.92 17.23 -7.94
N LEU A 172 12.69 17.32 -6.86
CA LEU A 172 12.19 17.65 -5.52
C LEU A 172 11.68 19.11 -5.39
N GLY A 173 11.55 19.85 -6.51
CA GLY A 173 11.23 21.29 -6.55
C GLY A 173 10.07 21.73 -7.45
N GLY A 174 9.43 20.82 -8.21
CA GLY A 174 8.50 21.19 -9.29
C GLY A 174 7.20 21.92 -8.89
N ALA A 175 6.89 22.06 -7.60
CA ALA A 175 5.74 22.82 -7.14
C ALA A 175 5.97 24.34 -7.06
N ALA A 176 7.23 24.81 -7.08
CA ALA A 176 7.56 26.23 -6.99
C ALA A 176 7.84 26.90 -8.35
N ASP A 177 8.24 26.13 -9.37
CA ASP A 177 8.70 26.68 -10.65
C ASP A 177 7.62 26.74 -11.76
N GLY A 178 6.48 26.05 -11.56
CA GLY A 178 5.36 26.07 -12.51
C GLY A 178 4.75 27.46 -12.71
N ASP A 179 4.71 28.28 -11.65
CA ASP A 179 4.20 29.65 -11.71
C ASP A 179 5.17 30.62 -12.41
N ALA A 180 6.47 30.35 -12.36
CA ALA A 180 7.48 31.19 -13.03
C ALA A 180 7.48 31.00 -14.56
N LEU A 181 7.18 29.78 -15.03
CA LEU A 181 7.07 29.46 -16.46
C LEU A 181 5.77 29.99 -17.08
N VAL A 182 4.66 29.97 -16.35
CA VAL A 182 3.40 30.59 -16.80
C VAL A 182 3.50 32.11 -16.80
N ALA A 183 4.14 32.72 -15.80
CA ALA A 183 4.33 34.17 -15.74
C ALA A 183 5.24 34.72 -16.87
N ARG A 184 6.23 33.96 -17.33
CA ARG A 184 7.07 34.35 -18.49
C ARG A 184 6.31 34.30 -19.81
N ARG A 185 5.42 33.33 -19.99
CA ARG A 185 4.63 33.18 -21.24
C ARG A 185 3.62 34.31 -21.46
N HIS A 186 3.24 35.02 -20.41
CA HIS A 186 2.36 36.19 -20.48
C HIS A 186 3.09 37.53 -20.62
N ARG A 187 4.41 37.58 -20.42
CA ARG A 187 5.21 38.81 -20.57
C ARG A 187 5.73 39.01 -22.01
N ASP A 188 5.78 37.94 -22.80
CA ASP A 188 6.27 37.94 -24.19
C ASP A 188 5.12 37.94 -25.23
N ARG A 189 3.91 38.37 -24.84
CA ARG A 189 2.78 38.67 -25.74
C ARG A 189 2.33 40.09 -25.54
#